data_AF-A0A7C8CIH8-F1
#
_entry.id   AF-A0A7C8CIH8-F1
#
_cell.length_a   1.000
_cell.length_b   1.000
_cell.length_c   1.000
_cell.angle_alpha   90.00
_cell.angle_beta   90.00
_cell.angle_gamma   90.00
#
_symmetry.space_group_name_H-M   'P 1'
#
loop_
_entity.id
_entity.type
_entity.pdbx_description
1 polymer ?
#
loop_
_entity_poly.entity_id
_entity_poly.type
_entity_poly.pdbx_seq_one_letter_code
_entity_poly.pdbx_strand_id
1 'polypeptide(L)'
;SKVLLSARSGQNFVPKIEARVPHPSEPLTGPLAWLPRVLRDAAFKVLFPRVARRMLSAFPAPESLGLPPPPGNPFEKRFVMNNHLFDRLAAGQIIPRPGVRALAGDRVEFEDGQRDDVDVIIAATGYRFTLPFLTDELLGCAPPDLDLYRGVMHPRRHDLFVIGVMKAICSIWPRSEQQMAFVAP
;
A
#
# COMPACT_ATOMS: atom_id res chain seq x y z
N SER A 1 -6.22 -13.26 -25.10
CA SER A 1 -6.99 -13.69 -23.92
C SER A 1 -7.44 -12.46 -23.14
N LYS A 2 -8.69 -12.44 -22.65
CA LYS A 2 -9.24 -11.32 -21.88
C LYS A 2 -8.81 -11.45 -20.41
N VAL A 3 -8.46 -10.33 -19.76
CA VAL A 3 -8.13 -10.30 -18.33
C VAL A 3 -9.11 -9.36 -17.63
N LEU A 4 -9.82 -9.86 -16.62
CA LEU A 4 -10.70 -9.04 -15.79
C LEU A 4 -9.95 -8.64 -14.52
N LEU A 5 -10.01 -7.37 -14.16
CA LEU A 5 -9.45 -6.85 -12.91
C LEU A 5 -10.59 -6.38 -12.01
N SER A 6 -10.93 -7.19 -11.02
CA SER A 6 -11.95 -6.87 -10.01
C SER A 6 -11.33 -6.19 -8.79
N ALA A 7 -11.96 -5.11 -8.33
CA ALA A 7 -11.62 -4.47 -7.06
C ALA A 7 -12.90 -4.01 -6.33
N ARG A 8 -12.98 -4.29 -5.03
CA ARG A 8 -14.07 -3.76 -4.15
C ARG A 8 -13.87 -2.30 -3.78
N SER A 9 -12.63 -1.84 -3.83
CA SER A 9 -12.26 -0.50 -3.39
C SER A 9 -11.10 0.01 -4.22
N GLY A 10 -11.11 1.29 -4.56
CA GLY A 10 -10.07 1.88 -5.37
C GLY A 10 -8.73 1.93 -4.67
N GLN A 11 -7.69 2.05 -5.49
CA GLN A 11 -6.31 2.20 -5.09
C GLN A 11 -5.69 3.35 -5.88
N ASN A 12 -4.71 4.01 -5.28
CA ASN A 12 -3.90 4.98 -5.99
C ASN A 12 -2.80 4.25 -6.76
N PHE A 13 -2.75 4.45 -8.08
CA PHE A 13 -1.74 3.84 -8.95
C PHE A 13 -0.71 4.88 -9.37
N VAL A 14 0.57 4.49 -9.37
CA VAL A 14 1.68 5.36 -9.75
C VAL A 14 2.67 4.54 -10.58
N PRO A 15 3.19 5.04 -11.72
CA PRO A 15 4.27 4.36 -12.42
C PRO A 15 5.56 4.38 -11.60
N LYS A 16 6.31 3.28 -11.63
CA LYS A 16 7.59 3.13 -10.93
C LYS A 16 8.72 3.95 -11.55
N ILE A 17 8.74 4.08 -12.88
CA ILE A 17 9.88 4.69 -13.62
C ILE A 17 9.59 6.13 -14.04
N GLU A 18 8.34 6.47 -14.35
CA GLU A 18 7.97 7.80 -14.90
C GLU A 18 7.60 8.82 -13.83
N ALA A 19 7.42 8.36 -12.60
CA ALA A 19 7.36 9.24 -11.46
C ALA A 19 8.74 9.89 -11.28
N ARG A 20 8.95 11.11 -11.84
CA ARG A 20 9.94 12.09 -11.34
C ARG A 20 9.56 12.58 -9.93
N VAL A 21 9.10 11.65 -9.11
CA VAL A 21 8.72 11.84 -7.74
C VAL A 21 9.97 11.49 -6.95
N PRO A 22 10.51 12.45 -6.18
CA PRO A 22 11.60 12.16 -5.26
C PRO A 22 11.23 10.92 -4.46
N HIS A 23 12.07 9.88 -4.48
CA HIS A 23 11.77 8.69 -3.70
C HIS A 23 11.63 9.12 -2.22
N PRO A 24 10.69 8.56 -1.43
CA PRO A 24 10.52 9.00 -0.03
C PRO A 24 11.76 8.84 0.86
N SER A 25 12.79 8.12 0.39
CA SER A 25 14.09 8.00 1.04
C SER A 25 15.14 8.99 0.54
N GLU A 26 14.85 9.78 -0.49
CA GLU A 26 15.74 10.86 -0.92
C GLU A 26 15.70 11.99 0.11
N PRO A 27 16.86 12.48 0.55
CA PRO A 27 16.90 13.63 1.44
C PRO A 27 16.21 14.82 0.76
N LEU A 28 15.42 15.56 1.53
CA LEU A 28 14.88 16.85 1.08
C LEU A 28 16.05 17.72 0.61
N THR A 29 16.10 18.02 -0.68
CA THR A 29 17.12 18.87 -1.30
C THR A 29 16.63 20.32 -1.38
N GLY A 30 17.58 21.28 -1.46
CA GLY A 30 17.26 22.70 -1.61
C GLY A 30 17.00 23.44 -0.30
N PRO A 31 16.39 24.65 -0.34
CA PRO A 31 16.30 25.55 0.81
C PRO A 31 15.50 24.97 1.99
N LEU A 32 14.64 23.97 1.75
CA LEU A 32 13.94 23.26 2.82
C LEU A 32 14.88 22.44 3.73
N ALA A 33 16.03 22.00 3.21
CA ALA A 33 17.03 21.26 3.99
C ALA A 33 17.67 22.11 5.08
N TRP A 34 17.69 23.43 4.89
CA TRP A 34 18.27 24.42 5.80
C TRP A 34 17.30 24.84 6.93
N LEU A 35 16.02 24.49 6.83
CA LEU A 35 15.04 24.80 7.87
C LEU A 35 15.28 23.94 9.14
N PRO A 36 15.11 24.52 10.35
CA PRO A 36 14.99 23.77 11.59
C PRO A 36 13.95 22.66 11.47
N ARG A 37 14.19 21.51 12.12
CA ARG A 37 13.36 20.28 11.96
C ARG A 37 11.87 20.55 12.17
N VAL A 38 11.50 21.32 13.19
CA VAL A 38 10.09 21.63 13.49
C VAL A 38 9.40 22.37 12.34
N LEU A 39 10.07 23.36 11.76
CA LEU A 39 9.54 24.13 10.62
C LEU A 39 9.49 23.29 9.35
N ARG A 40 10.51 22.45 9.13
CA ARG A 40 10.55 21.51 8.02
C ARG A 40 9.41 20.50 8.09
N ASP A 41 9.17 19.92 9.27
CA ASP A 41 8.11 18.93 9.49
C ASP A 41 6.73 19.54 9.33
N ALA A 42 6.53 20.76 9.83
CA ALA A 42 5.29 21.51 9.64
C ALA A 42 5.05 21.84 8.16
N ALA A 43 6.08 22.34 7.46
CA ALA A 43 6.02 22.61 6.03
C ALA A 43 5.74 21.34 5.23
N PHE A 44 6.39 20.22 5.57
CA PHE A 44 6.16 18.93 4.93
C PHE A 44 4.71 18.47 5.13
N LYS A 45 4.18 18.50 6.36
CA LYS A 45 2.77 18.12 6.64
C LYS A 45 1.77 18.93 5.81
N VAL A 46 2.04 20.21 5.56
CA VAL A 46 1.13 21.11 4.84
C VAL A 46 1.33 21.05 3.32
N LEU A 47 2.57 20.95 2.85
CA LEU A 47 2.92 21.00 1.42
C LEU A 47 2.83 19.63 0.75
N PHE A 48 3.26 18.57 1.43
CA PHE A 48 3.29 17.21 0.90
C PHE A 48 1.94 16.73 0.39
N PRO A 49 0.79 16.86 1.11
CA PRO A 49 -0.50 16.42 0.57
C PRO A 49 -0.93 17.21 -0.67
N ARG A 50 -0.58 18.50 -0.76
CA ARG A 50 -0.87 19.34 -1.94
C ARG A 50 -0.03 18.91 -3.15
N VAL A 51 1.25 18.67 -2.93
CA VAL A 51 2.18 18.19 -3.97
C VAL A 51 1.78 16.79 -4.41
N ALA A 52 1.51 15.87 -3.48
CA ALA A 52 1.06 14.52 -3.77
C ALA A 52 -0.24 14.52 -4.57
N ARG A 53 -1.25 15.32 -4.19
CA ARG A 53 -2.49 15.44 -4.95
C ARG A 53 -2.26 15.96 -6.37
N ARG A 54 -1.39 16.95 -6.54
CA ARG A 54 -1.02 17.51 -7.86
C ARG A 54 -0.24 16.50 -8.71
N MET A 55 0.62 15.70 -8.08
CA MET A 55 1.34 14.61 -8.74
C MET A 55 0.38 13.50 -9.17
N LEU A 56 -0.56 13.09 -8.32
CA LEU A 56 -1.55 12.07 -8.66
C LEU A 56 -2.49 12.53 -9.77
N SER A 57 -2.82 13.83 -9.84
CA SER A 57 -3.62 14.37 -10.96
C SER A 57 -2.89 14.37 -12.31
N ALA A 58 -1.58 14.09 -12.34
CA ALA A 58 -0.86 13.92 -13.60
C ALA A 58 -1.15 12.56 -14.27
N PHE A 59 -1.76 11.62 -13.53
CA PHE A 59 -2.16 10.31 -14.05
C PHE A 59 -3.68 10.23 -14.22
N PRO A 60 -4.18 9.40 -15.15
CA PRO A 60 -5.61 9.17 -15.29
C PRO A 60 -6.23 8.75 -13.95
N ALA A 61 -7.38 9.34 -13.63
CA ALA A 61 -8.14 8.94 -12.46
C ALA A 61 -8.53 7.45 -12.60
N PRO A 62 -8.37 6.60 -11.57
CA PRO A 62 -8.82 5.21 -11.63
C PRO A 62 -10.26 5.06 -12.15
N GLU A 63 -11.14 6.00 -11.79
CA GLU A 63 -12.54 6.08 -12.18
C GLU A 63 -12.72 6.29 -13.68
N SER A 64 -11.87 7.10 -14.33
CA SER A 64 -11.94 7.30 -15.78
C SER A 64 -11.53 6.05 -16.56
N LEU A 65 -10.90 5.10 -15.88
CA LEU A 65 -10.51 3.80 -16.42
C LEU A 65 -11.42 2.68 -15.90
N GLY A 66 -12.57 3.01 -15.31
CA GLY A 66 -13.59 2.06 -14.84
C GLY A 66 -13.25 1.35 -13.52
N LEU A 67 -12.18 1.73 -12.83
CA LEU A 67 -11.87 1.22 -11.50
C LEU A 67 -12.65 2.00 -10.42
N PRO A 68 -12.91 1.40 -9.24
CA PRO A 68 -13.56 2.12 -8.16
C PRO A 68 -12.71 3.31 -7.68
N PRO A 69 -13.34 4.35 -7.10
CA PRO A 69 -12.62 5.53 -6.64
C PRO A 69 -11.64 5.20 -5.52
N PRO A 70 -10.42 5.79 -5.53
CA PRO A 70 -9.48 5.65 -4.44
C PRO A 70 -10.01 6.33 -3.15
N PRO A 71 -9.46 5.98 -1.97
CA PRO A 71 -9.82 6.66 -0.73
C PRO A 71 -9.55 8.16 -0.80
N GLY A 72 -10.36 8.96 -0.10
CA GLY A 72 -10.25 10.42 -0.11
C GLY A 72 -8.90 10.94 0.42
N ASN A 73 -8.26 10.21 1.34
CA ASN A 73 -6.88 10.44 1.73
C ASN A 73 -5.94 9.50 0.95
N PRO A 74 -5.04 10.03 0.09
CA PRO A 74 -4.14 9.21 -0.73
C PRO A 74 -3.22 8.26 0.05
N PHE A 75 -2.94 8.57 1.32
CA PHE A 75 -2.05 7.79 2.18
C PHE A 75 -2.77 6.76 3.06
N GLU A 76 -4.11 6.72 3.02
CA GLU A 76 -4.89 5.72 3.74
C GLU A 76 -4.61 4.31 3.23
N LYS A 77 -4.35 4.19 1.92
CA LYS A 77 -3.93 2.96 1.28
C LYS A 77 -2.57 3.13 0.61
N ARG A 78 -1.87 2.01 0.46
CA ARG A 78 -0.58 1.98 -0.20
C ARG A 78 -0.74 2.26 -1.70
N PHE A 79 0.13 3.09 -2.24
CA PHE A 79 0.24 3.25 -3.69
C PHE A 79 0.63 1.92 -4.35
N VAL A 80 -0.07 1.56 -5.40
CA VAL A 80 0.28 0.44 -6.27
C VAL A 80 1.20 0.96 -7.36
N MET A 81 2.43 0.45 -7.40
CA MET A 81 3.42 0.85 -8.38
C MET A 81 3.36 -0.06 -9.61
N ASN A 82 2.95 0.47 -10.76
CA ASN A 82 2.90 -0.29 -12.01
C ASN A 82 3.03 0.64 -13.22
N ASN A 83 4.00 0.37 -14.11
CA ASN A 83 4.23 1.18 -15.30
C ASN A 83 3.21 0.92 -16.42
N HIS A 84 2.67 -0.30 -16.53
CA HIS A 84 1.92 -0.73 -17.71
C HIS A 84 0.42 -0.89 -17.44
N LEU A 85 -0.03 -0.72 -16.21
CA LEU A 85 -1.43 -0.94 -15.86
C LEU A 85 -2.35 0.00 -16.65
N PHE A 86 -2.01 1.28 -16.69
CA PHE A 86 -2.80 2.30 -17.39
C PHE A 86 -2.86 2.02 -18.89
N ASP A 87 -1.72 1.71 -19.53
CA ASP A 87 -1.66 1.38 -20.95
C ASP A 87 -2.52 0.15 -21.29
N ARG A 88 -2.47 -0.88 -20.44
CA ARG A 88 -3.24 -2.11 -20.65
C ARG A 88 -4.74 -1.94 -20.43
N LEU A 89 -5.15 -1.06 -19.51
CA LEU A 89 -6.55 -0.65 -19.33
C LEU A 89 -7.03 0.15 -20.54
N ALA A 90 -6.24 1.14 -20.99
CA ALA A 90 -6.57 1.96 -22.16
C ALA A 90 -6.66 1.15 -23.46
N ALA A 91 -5.79 0.15 -23.63
CA ALA A 91 -5.80 -0.77 -24.77
C ALA A 91 -6.90 -1.86 -24.68
N GLY A 92 -7.69 -1.89 -23.60
CA GLY A 92 -8.74 -2.91 -23.40
C GLY A 92 -8.21 -4.34 -23.17
N GLN A 93 -6.91 -4.49 -22.89
CA GLN A 93 -6.31 -5.78 -22.55
C GLN A 93 -6.68 -6.23 -21.14
N ILE A 94 -6.88 -5.27 -20.24
CA ILE A 94 -7.43 -5.46 -18.90
C ILE A 94 -8.78 -4.76 -18.86
N ILE A 95 -9.81 -5.48 -18.43
CA ILE A 95 -11.17 -4.96 -18.30
C ILE A 95 -11.47 -4.78 -16.80
N PRO A 96 -11.77 -3.56 -16.34
CA PRO A 96 -12.09 -3.32 -14.94
C PRO A 96 -13.47 -3.90 -14.59
N ARG A 97 -13.60 -4.42 -13.37
CA ARG A 97 -14.85 -4.89 -12.78
C ARG A 97 -14.97 -4.40 -11.34
N PRO A 98 -16.20 -4.15 -10.84
CA PRO A 98 -16.40 -3.87 -9.43
C PRO A 98 -16.17 -5.16 -8.60
N GLY A 99 -16.48 -5.11 -7.30
CA GLY A 99 -16.33 -6.25 -6.41
C GLY A 99 -17.05 -7.49 -6.94
N VAL A 100 -16.45 -8.67 -6.72
CA VAL A 100 -17.14 -9.94 -6.94
C VAL A 100 -18.21 -10.11 -5.87
N ARG A 101 -19.46 -10.30 -6.31
CA ARG A 101 -20.62 -10.61 -5.47
C ARG A 101 -20.73 -12.10 -5.20
N ALA A 102 -20.67 -12.93 -6.24
CA ALA A 102 -20.81 -14.38 -6.13
C ALA A 102 -20.06 -15.12 -7.24
N LEU A 103 -19.64 -16.36 -6.93
CA LEU A 103 -19.17 -17.32 -7.93
C LEU A 103 -20.34 -18.22 -8.30
N ALA A 104 -20.69 -18.28 -9.59
CA ALA A 104 -21.87 -18.94 -10.12
C ALA A 104 -21.46 -20.02 -11.13
N GLY A 105 -20.81 -21.08 -10.66
CA GLY A 105 -20.31 -22.16 -11.50
C GLY A 105 -19.11 -21.72 -12.34
N ASP A 106 -19.29 -21.64 -13.65
CA ASP A 106 -18.31 -21.17 -14.65
C ASP A 106 -18.30 -19.63 -14.82
N ARG A 107 -19.17 -18.93 -14.06
CA ARG A 107 -19.36 -17.48 -14.13
C ARG A 107 -19.01 -16.78 -12.84
N VAL A 108 -18.62 -15.51 -12.96
CA VAL A 108 -18.49 -14.58 -11.83
C VAL A 108 -19.58 -13.52 -11.95
N GLU A 109 -20.34 -13.31 -10.88
CA GLU A 109 -21.29 -12.20 -10.74
C GLU A 109 -20.63 -11.05 -9.97
N PHE A 110 -20.69 -9.85 -10.53
CA PHE A 110 -20.14 -8.63 -9.94
C PHE A 110 -21.23 -7.79 -9.26
N GLU A 111 -20.81 -6.83 -8.43
CA GLU A 111 -21.71 -5.96 -7.66
C GLU A 111 -22.62 -5.07 -8.51
N ASP A 112 -22.26 -4.80 -9.76
CA ASP A 112 -23.09 -4.08 -10.74
C ASP A 112 -24.11 -4.98 -11.47
N GLY A 113 -24.14 -6.27 -11.14
CA GLY A 113 -25.01 -7.27 -11.77
C GLY A 113 -24.45 -7.86 -13.07
N GLN A 114 -23.27 -7.43 -13.54
CA GLN A 114 -22.63 -8.07 -14.69
C GLN A 114 -22.20 -9.50 -14.37
N ARG A 115 -22.17 -10.34 -15.41
CA ARG A 115 -21.70 -11.72 -15.34
C ARG A 115 -20.74 -11.98 -16.48
N ASP A 116 -19.56 -12.49 -16.16
CA ASP A 116 -18.56 -12.91 -17.15
C ASP A 116 -18.19 -14.39 -16.91
N ASP A 117 -18.08 -15.15 -17.99
CA ASP A 117 -17.50 -16.50 -17.99
C ASP A 117 -15.98 -16.38 -17.76
N VAL A 118 -15.44 -17.15 -16.82
CA VAL A 118 -14.00 -17.13 -16.50
C VAL A 118 -13.43 -18.54 -16.32
N ASP A 119 -12.29 -18.79 -16.95
CA ASP A 119 -11.61 -20.08 -16.85
C ASP A 119 -10.74 -20.18 -15.57
N VAL A 120 -10.18 -19.04 -15.13
CA VAL A 120 -9.20 -18.98 -14.04
C VAL A 120 -9.46 -17.76 -13.16
N ILE A 121 -9.46 -17.99 -11.84
CA ILE A 121 -9.53 -16.93 -10.84
C ILE A 121 -8.21 -16.88 -10.08
N ILE A 122 -7.58 -15.70 -10.08
CA ILE A 122 -6.36 -15.45 -9.30
C ILE A 122 -6.71 -14.54 -8.12
N ALA A 123 -6.72 -15.11 -6.91
CA ALA A 123 -7.00 -14.37 -5.68
C ALA A 123 -5.77 -13.56 -5.22
N ALA A 124 -5.62 -12.34 -5.71
CA ALA A 124 -4.57 -11.41 -5.29
C ALA A 124 -4.98 -10.57 -4.05
N THR A 125 -5.62 -11.19 -3.06
CA THR A 125 -6.23 -10.51 -1.89
C THR A 125 -5.26 -10.20 -0.74
N GLY A 126 -3.96 -10.41 -0.95
CA GLY A 126 -2.93 -10.21 0.08
C GLY A 126 -2.77 -11.40 1.03
N TYR A 127 -2.10 -11.15 2.16
CA TYR A 127 -1.71 -12.19 3.13
C TYR A 127 -2.13 -11.82 4.54
N ARG A 128 -2.42 -12.84 5.36
CA ARG A 128 -2.56 -12.71 6.81
C ARG A 128 -1.25 -13.15 7.47
N PHE A 129 -0.69 -12.28 8.31
CA PHE A 129 0.51 -12.59 9.08
C PHE A 129 0.12 -13.29 10.39
N THR A 130 0.80 -14.39 10.72
CA THR A 130 0.59 -15.16 11.96
C THR A 130 1.94 -15.61 12.51
N LEU A 131 2.05 -15.76 13.83
CA LEU A 131 3.24 -16.25 14.54
C LEU A 131 2.85 -17.47 15.37
N PRO A 132 2.65 -18.65 14.76
CA PRO A 132 2.02 -19.80 15.43
C PRO A 132 2.82 -20.37 16.62
N PHE A 133 4.07 -19.97 16.76
CA PHE A 133 4.96 -20.36 17.86
C PHE A 133 4.93 -19.38 19.04
N LEU A 134 4.23 -18.24 18.92
CA LEU A 134 4.01 -17.28 20.00
C LEU A 134 2.50 -17.20 20.26
N THR A 135 2.07 -17.41 21.50
CA THR A 135 0.66 -17.30 21.87
C THR A 135 0.23 -15.83 21.91
N ASP A 136 -1.05 -15.56 21.66
CA ASP A 136 -1.61 -14.20 21.78
C ASP A 136 -1.41 -13.63 23.19
N GLU A 137 -1.42 -14.48 24.22
CA GLU A 137 -1.09 -14.10 25.60
C GLU A 137 0.34 -13.55 25.75
N LEU A 138 1.29 -14.10 24.99
CA LEU A 138 2.69 -13.68 25.01
C LEU A 138 2.93 -12.40 24.22
N LEU A 139 2.13 -12.14 23.18
CA LEU A 139 2.24 -10.95 22.33
C LEU A 139 1.32 -9.80 22.75
N GLY A 140 0.36 -10.07 23.65
CA GLY A 140 -0.66 -9.10 24.09
C GLY A 140 -1.80 -8.90 23.07
N CYS A 141 -1.58 -9.21 21.81
CA CYS A 141 -2.57 -9.12 20.73
C CYS A 141 -2.13 -9.95 19.51
N ALA A 142 -3.11 -10.27 18.66
CA ALA A 142 -2.88 -11.00 17.42
C ALA A 142 -2.25 -10.07 16.35
N PRO A 143 -1.31 -10.58 15.51
CA PRO A 143 -0.80 -9.79 14.40
C PRO A 143 -1.92 -9.40 13.40
N PRO A 144 -1.78 -8.27 12.67
CA PRO A 144 -0.58 -7.43 12.55
C PRO A 144 -0.47 -6.31 13.61
N ASP A 145 -1.45 -6.15 14.49
CA ASP A 145 -1.56 -5.02 15.42
C ASP A 145 -0.76 -5.26 16.71
N LEU A 146 0.47 -5.79 16.56
CA LEU A 146 1.34 -6.14 17.67
C LEU A 146 1.63 -4.90 18.55
N ASP A 147 1.32 -5.01 19.85
CA ASP A 147 1.59 -3.98 20.84
C ASP A 147 3.06 -4.05 21.25
N LEU A 148 3.91 -3.43 20.43
CA LEU A 148 5.36 -3.42 20.61
C LEU A 148 5.85 -1.99 20.77
N TYR A 149 6.70 -1.78 21.79
CA TYR A 149 7.42 -0.52 21.94
C TYR A 149 8.27 -0.27 20.69
N ARG A 150 8.00 0.85 20.02
CA ARG A 150 8.60 1.24 18.72
C ARG A 150 8.43 0.19 17.61
N GLY A 151 7.45 -0.70 17.71
CA GLY A 151 7.28 -1.80 16.76
C GLY A 151 8.40 -2.86 16.83
N VAL A 152 9.11 -2.96 17.96
CA VAL A 152 10.27 -3.85 18.15
C VAL A 152 10.20 -4.64 19.45
N MET A 153 10.11 -3.97 20.60
CA MET A 153 10.29 -4.61 21.91
C MET A 153 8.94 -4.93 22.55
N HIS A 154 8.80 -6.09 23.17
CA HIS A 154 7.59 -6.40 23.92
C HIS A 154 7.48 -5.51 25.18
N PRO A 155 6.31 -4.90 25.48
CA PRO A 155 6.18 -3.89 26.54
C PRO A 155 6.42 -4.43 27.95
N ARG A 156 6.28 -5.74 28.16
CA ARG A 156 6.48 -6.41 29.46
C ARG A 156 7.65 -7.39 29.50
N ARG A 157 8.28 -7.68 28.36
CA ARG A 157 9.36 -8.67 28.25
C ARG A 157 10.57 -8.02 27.61
N HIS A 158 11.68 -8.03 28.33
CA HIS A 158 12.93 -7.41 27.89
C HIS A 158 13.84 -8.36 27.09
N ASP A 159 13.38 -9.59 26.84
CA ASP A 159 14.08 -10.65 26.13
C ASP A 159 13.42 -11.03 24.79
N LEU A 160 12.33 -10.37 24.41
CA LEU A 160 11.58 -10.63 23.19
C LEU A 160 11.57 -9.41 22.26
N PHE A 161 12.08 -9.62 21.06
CA PHE A 161 12.21 -8.60 20.02
C PHE A 161 11.62 -9.11 18.70
N VAL A 162 10.85 -8.27 18.03
CA VAL A 162 10.26 -8.55 16.72
C VAL A 162 10.84 -7.58 15.70
N ILE A 163 11.43 -8.12 14.65
CA ILE A 163 12.11 -7.35 13.60
C ILE A 163 11.42 -7.59 12.27
N GLY A 164 11.25 -6.54 11.46
CA GLY A 164 10.68 -6.65 10.12
C GLY A 164 9.14 -6.68 10.05
N VAL A 165 8.43 -6.76 11.18
CA VAL A 165 6.96 -6.73 11.17
C VAL A 165 6.46 -5.28 11.12
N MET A 166 6.27 -4.74 9.92
CA MET A 166 5.94 -3.33 9.72
C MET A 166 5.30 -3.05 8.35
N LYS A 167 4.53 -1.97 8.27
CA LYS A 167 4.15 -1.35 6.99
C LYS A 167 5.18 -0.26 6.67
N ALA A 168 6.08 -0.54 5.74
CA ALA A 168 7.02 0.46 5.22
C ALA A 168 6.43 1.14 3.98
N ILE A 169 6.62 2.45 3.85
CA ILE A 169 6.29 3.16 2.59
C ILE A 169 7.32 2.79 1.53
N CYS A 170 8.59 2.71 1.94
CA CYS A 170 9.74 2.34 1.13
C CYS A 170 10.25 0.93 1.48
N SER A 171 11.51 0.65 1.15
CA SER A 171 12.20 -0.60 1.45
C SER A 171 12.16 -0.95 2.95
N ILE A 172 11.92 -2.23 3.23
CA ILE A 172 11.95 -2.79 4.59
C ILE A 172 13.39 -2.94 5.13
N TRP A 173 14.39 -3.07 4.24
CA TRP A 173 15.76 -3.41 4.61
C TRP A 173 16.41 -2.37 5.53
N PRO A 174 16.48 -1.07 5.18
CA PRO A 174 17.16 -0.08 6.02
C PRO A 174 16.46 0.10 7.37
N ARG A 175 15.12 -0.09 7.39
CA ARG A 175 14.36 0.02 8.62
C ARG A 175 14.59 -1.18 9.53
N SER A 176 14.71 -2.39 8.98
CA SER A 176 15.02 -3.59 9.74
C SER A 176 16.45 -3.53 10.30
N GLU A 177 17.40 -2.97 9.54
CA GLU A 177 18.76 -2.69 10.01
C GLU A 177 18.76 -1.72 11.21
N GLN A 178 18.00 -0.63 11.13
CA GLN A 178 17.84 0.30 12.25
C GLN A 178 17.18 -0.36 13.48
N GLN A 179 16.21 -1.26 13.28
CA GLN A 179 15.63 -2.02 14.38
C GLN A 179 16.67 -2.95 15.03
N MET A 180 17.52 -3.60 14.23
CA MET A 180 18.59 -4.44 14.74
C MET A 180 19.62 -3.65 15.54
N ALA A 181 20.08 -2.51 15.02
CA ALA A 181 21.02 -1.62 15.72
C ALA A 181 20.44 -1.05 17.03
N PHE A 182 19.11 -0.91 17.12
CA PHE A 182 18.45 -0.50 18.35
C PHE A 182 18.42 -1.61 19.42
N VAL A 183 18.32 -2.88 19.02
CA VAL A 183 18.26 -4.03 19.94
C VAL A 183 19.65 -4.48 20.38
N ALA A 184 20.62 -4.49 19.47
CA ALA A 184 21.99 -4.91 19.72
C ALA A 184 22.95 -3.72 19.47
N PRO A 185 23.05 -2.78 20.42
CA PRO A 185 23.94 -1.62 20.31
C PRO A 185 25.43 -2.01 20.32
#